data_AF-A0A814T2Y7-F1
#
_entry.id   AF-A0A814T2Y7-F1
#
_cell.length_a   1.000
_cell.length_b   1.000
_cell.length_c   1.000
_cell.angle_alpha   90.00
_cell.angle_beta   90.00
_cell.angle_gamma   90.00
#
_symmetry.space_group_name_H-M   'P 1'
#
loop_
_entity.id
_entity.type
_entity.pdbx_description
1 polymer ?
#
loop_
_entity_poly.entity_id
_entity_poly.type
_entity_poly.pdbx_seq_one_letter_code
_entity_poly.pdbx_strand_id
1 'polypeptide(L)'
;MAESPNPTCVALYDSSYAILFDDGSWLHQGLSNKLINTVRRKKSAIEFLTLGPDDQWFLRFSNGDVGYNVEYDGLEHELERSTSLPYKVWFNSNNGYVIQDDALKCSWESVPFDFHNKLNGRQKSLPKVSDIAFGPNDTWWVSFQDETARWSPDLPSYIVRQLNKTKYLVLDPMDHTNYFMVKDNGSFEWQVNDDFDNDMNNDDDEDDVIYMDPKDIRYTQTSISHRFSNGESIHDVRDDLNNRVLSVSDIPMINVVRTRSGNSWSLNNRRLWCFRHAQNIYRIPVRIVDERPSWFNERIQQLENPFQIHVRYSDNDSESDSDE
;
A
#
# COMPACT_ATOMS: atom_id res chain seq x y z
N MET A 1 7.04 3.32 -23.55
CA MET A 1 6.47 2.98 -22.24
C MET A 1 7.52 2.12 -21.56
N ALA A 2 7.91 2.45 -20.34
CA ALA A 2 8.68 1.52 -19.52
C ALA A 2 7.72 0.40 -19.09
N GLU A 3 8.17 -0.84 -19.03
CA GLU A 3 7.37 -1.91 -18.42
C GLU A 3 7.28 -1.65 -16.92
N SER A 4 6.09 -1.77 -16.33
CA SER A 4 5.91 -1.69 -14.89
C SER A 4 6.77 -2.76 -14.20
N PRO A 5 7.43 -2.44 -13.07
CA PRO A 5 8.34 -3.38 -12.43
C PRO A 5 7.56 -4.57 -11.85
N ASN A 6 8.16 -5.76 -11.86
CA ASN A 6 7.46 -6.97 -11.41
C ASN A 6 7.54 -7.11 -9.88
N PRO A 7 6.45 -7.51 -9.20
CA PRO A 7 6.50 -7.82 -7.78
C PRO A 7 7.40 -9.04 -7.52
N THR A 8 8.40 -8.87 -6.66
CA THR A 8 9.35 -9.91 -6.23
C THR A 8 8.98 -10.54 -4.89
N CYS A 9 8.27 -9.81 -4.03
CA CYS A 9 7.79 -10.29 -2.75
C CYS A 9 6.58 -9.47 -2.33
N VAL A 10 5.54 -10.16 -1.84
CA VAL A 10 4.32 -9.54 -1.31
C VAL A 10 4.14 -10.05 0.12
N ALA A 11 3.79 -9.16 1.02
CA ALA A 11 3.46 -9.51 2.39
C ALA A 11 2.08 -8.95 2.72
N LEU A 12 1.19 -9.80 3.24
CA LEU A 12 -0.19 -9.47 3.60
C LEU A 12 -0.42 -9.81 5.07
N TYR A 13 -1.13 -8.94 5.77
CA TYR A 13 -1.68 -9.23 7.09
C TYR A 13 -2.84 -8.26 7.40
N ASP A 14 -4.05 -8.79 7.50
CA ASP A 14 -5.27 -7.99 7.73
C ASP A 14 -5.41 -6.87 6.67
N SER A 15 -5.49 -5.62 7.10
CA SER A 15 -5.59 -4.43 6.25
C SER A 15 -4.23 -3.88 5.81
N SER A 16 -3.14 -4.55 6.18
CA SER A 16 -1.78 -4.11 5.90
C SER A 16 -1.14 -4.93 4.80
N TYR A 17 -0.38 -4.27 3.94
CA TYR A 17 0.41 -4.94 2.92
C TYR A 17 1.72 -4.23 2.62
N ALA A 18 2.64 -4.97 2.03
CA ALA A 18 3.77 -4.43 1.31
C ALA A 18 4.04 -5.21 0.03
N ILE A 19 4.45 -4.50 -1.01
CA ILE A 19 4.79 -5.05 -2.33
C ILE A 19 6.21 -4.59 -2.63
N LEU A 20 7.13 -5.52 -2.79
CA LEU A 20 8.51 -5.27 -3.19
C LEU A 20 8.64 -5.55 -4.69
N PHE A 21 9.27 -4.66 -5.43
CA PHE A 21 9.43 -4.77 -6.88
C PHE A 21 10.88 -5.08 -7.28
N ASP A 22 11.07 -5.58 -8.50
CA ASP A 22 12.37 -5.99 -9.04
C ASP A 22 13.35 -4.84 -9.27
N ASP A 23 12.84 -3.61 -9.45
CA ASP A 23 13.62 -2.37 -9.50
C ASP A 23 14.09 -1.87 -8.12
N GLY A 24 13.70 -2.58 -7.04
CA GLY A 24 14.01 -2.25 -5.66
C GLY A 24 13.09 -1.19 -5.04
N SER A 25 12.09 -0.69 -5.79
CA SER A 25 11.00 0.09 -5.23
C SER A 25 10.07 -0.79 -4.39
N TRP A 26 9.24 -0.14 -3.58
CA TRP A 26 8.22 -0.84 -2.81
C TRP A 26 7.03 0.06 -2.51
N LEU A 27 5.85 -0.56 -2.46
CA LEU A 27 4.58 0.04 -2.05
C LEU A 27 4.13 -0.59 -0.73
N HIS A 28 3.39 0.18 0.07
CA HIS A 28 2.91 -0.32 1.36
C HIS A 28 1.71 0.46 1.90
N GLN A 29 0.88 -0.22 2.67
CA GLN A 29 -0.23 0.36 3.45
C GLN A 29 -0.33 -0.32 4.80
N GLY A 30 -0.77 0.43 5.82
CA GLY A 30 -1.04 -0.09 7.16
C GLY A 30 0.19 -0.46 8.01
N LEU A 31 1.41 -0.43 7.45
CA LEU A 31 2.62 -0.81 8.17
C LEU A 31 2.99 0.12 9.32
N SER A 32 3.59 -0.43 10.37
CA SER A 32 4.07 0.36 11.50
C SER A 32 5.24 1.26 11.15
N ASN A 33 5.32 2.39 11.87
CA ASN A 33 6.46 3.32 11.77
C ASN A 33 7.80 2.64 12.09
N LYS A 34 7.81 1.59 12.92
CA LYS A 34 9.03 0.85 13.26
C LYS A 34 9.57 0.10 12.03
N LEU A 35 8.71 -0.60 11.29
CA LEU A 35 9.06 -1.27 10.04
C LEU A 35 9.51 -0.25 8.98
N ILE A 36 8.70 0.78 8.72
CA ILE A 36 9.01 1.82 7.73
C ILE A 36 10.36 2.49 8.00
N ASN A 37 10.65 2.84 9.26
CA ASN A 37 11.92 3.44 9.63
C ASN A 37 13.09 2.45 9.51
N THR A 38 12.86 1.16 9.74
CA THR A 38 13.89 0.12 9.57
C THR A 38 14.29 0.01 8.11
N VAL A 39 13.31 -0.07 7.20
CA VAL A 39 13.54 -0.07 5.75
C VAL A 39 14.28 1.20 5.31
N ARG A 40 13.81 2.39 5.72
CA ARG A 40 14.42 3.68 5.31
C ARG A 40 15.85 3.89 5.78
N ARG A 41 16.25 3.30 6.91
CA ARG A 41 17.60 3.45 7.47
C ARG A 41 18.63 2.57 6.76
N LYS A 42 18.20 1.46 6.16
CA LYS A 42 19.06 0.53 5.46
C LYS A 42 19.12 0.90 3.98
N LYS A 43 20.33 0.85 3.40
CA LYS A 43 20.56 1.19 1.99
C LYS A 43 20.50 -0.02 1.06
N SER A 44 20.45 -1.21 1.63
CA SER A 44 20.41 -2.48 0.90
C SER A 44 18.99 -2.75 0.41
N ALA A 45 18.87 -3.41 -0.75
CA ALA A 45 17.57 -3.85 -1.25
C ALA A 45 16.95 -4.88 -0.29
N ILE A 46 15.62 -4.89 -0.20
CA ILE A 46 14.91 -5.92 0.56
C ILE A 46 14.87 -7.18 -0.31
N GLU A 47 15.29 -8.31 0.26
CA GLU A 47 15.22 -9.63 -0.38
C GLU A 47 13.92 -10.36 0.00
N PHE A 48 13.48 -10.21 1.25
CA PHE A 48 12.28 -10.86 1.76
C PHE A 48 11.64 -10.04 2.87
N LEU A 49 10.31 -10.01 2.89
CA LEU A 49 9.50 -9.42 3.95
C LEU A 49 8.31 -10.33 4.23
N THR A 50 7.99 -10.50 5.50
CA THR A 50 6.70 -11.07 5.94
C THR A 50 6.09 -10.18 7.02
N LEU A 51 4.77 -10.17 7.08
CA LEU A 51 3.98 -9.56 8.13
C LEU A 51 3.36 -10.67 8.98
N GLY A 52 3.06 -10.35 10.24
CA GLY A 52 2.45 -11.26 11.20
C GLY A 52 1.56 -10.52 12.19
N PRO A 53 0.93 -11.27 13.12
CA PRO A 53 0.06 -10.72 14.16
C PRO A 53 0.75 -9.70 15.05
N ASP A 54 -0.03 -8.80 15.65
CA ASP A 54 0.43 -7.87 16.69
C ASP A 54 1.64 -7.01 16.25
N ASP A 55 1.62 -6.49 15.02
CA ASP A 55 2.73 -5.71 14.41
C ASP A 55 4.05 -6.50 14.32
N GLN A 56 3.95 -7.84 14.26
CA GLN A 56 5.11 -8.68 13.99
C GLN A 56 5.53 -8.59 12.52
N TRP A 57 6.83 -8.60 12.30
CA TRP A 57 7.38 -8.64 10.95
C TRP A 57 8.81 -9.17 10.97
N PHE A 58 9.20 -9.74 9.85
CA PHE A 58 10.58 -10.14 9.59
C PHE A 58 10.98 -9.65 8.20
N LEU A 59 12.19 -9.10 8.13
CA LEU A 59 12.75 -8.48 6.95
C LEU A 59 14.18 -9.01 6.76
N ARG A 60 14.50 -9.42 5.54
CA ARG A 60 15.85 -9.74 5.12
C ARG A 60 16.27 -8.84 3.98
N PHE A 61 17.48 -8.31 4.07
CA PHE A 61 18.10 -7.49 3.03
C PHE A 61 19.07 -8.31 2.18
N SER A 62 19.32 -7.87 0.96
CA SER A 62 20.22 -8.53 0.00
C SER A 62 21.68 -8.59 0.43
N ASN A 63 22.08 -7.82 1.45
CA ASN A 63 23.41 -7.90 2.07
C ASN A 63 23.48 -8.92 3.23
N GLY A 64 22.41 -9.68 3.48
CA GLY A 64 22.31 -10.64 4.58
C GLY A 64 21.93 -10.00 5.93
N ASP A 65 21.78 -8.67 6.02
CA ASP A 65 21.23 -8.06 7.22
C ASP A 65 19.77 -8.49 7.41
N VAL A 66 19.36 -8.64 8.66
CA VAL A 66 17.97 -8.91 9.03
C VAL A 66 17.45 -7.83 9.96
N GLY A 67 16.15 -7.60 9.91
CA GLY A 67 15.41 -6.81 10.88
C GLY A 67 14.13 -7.53 11.24
N TYR A 68 13.69 -7.41 12.49
CA TYR A 68 12.45 -8.03 12.94
C TYR A 68 11.82 -7.23 14.07
N ASN A 69 10.50 -7.39 14.20
CA ASN A 69 9.75 -7.07 15.39
C ASN A 69 8.96 -8.31 15.76
N VAL A 70 9.29 -8.92 16.90
CA VAL A 70 8.63 -10.12 17.39
C VAL A 70 8.31 -9.89 18.86
N GLU A 71 7.07 -10.14 19.27
CA GLU A 71 6.68 -10.00 20.69
C GLU A 71 6.89 -11.29 21.48
N TYR A 72 7.16 -12.40 20.79
CA TYR A 72 7.27 -13.72 21.40
C TYR A 72 8.74 -14.06 21.72
N ASP A 73 9.04 -14.20 23.03
CA ASP A 73 10.38 -14.56 23.53
C ASP A 73 10.95 -15.83 22.85
N GLY A 74 10.08 -16.78 22.46
CA GLY A 74 10.50 -18.00 21.78
C GLY A 74 11.16 -17.76 20.42
N LEU A 75 10.59 -16.85 19.61
CA LEU A 75 11.12 -16.55 18.29
C LEU A 75 12.41 -15.72 18.39
N GLU A 76 12.45 -14.72 19.27
CA GLU A 76 13.67 -13.95 19.50
C GLU A 76 14.81 -14.87 19.95
N HIS A 77 14.56 -15.76 20.90
CA HIS A 77 15.55 -16.76 21.32
C HIS A 77 15.97 -17.71 20.21
N GLU A 78 15.07 -18.18 19.35
CA GLU A 78 15.44 -19.07 18.24
C GLU A 78 16.29 -18.33 17.20
N LEU A 79 15.95 -17.07 16.89
CA LEU A 79 16.73 -16.21 15.99
C LEU A 79 18.14 -15.93 16.56
N GLU A 80 18.26 -15.73 17.88
CA GLU A 80 19.55 -15.51 18.56
C GLU A 80 20.39 -16.79 18.68
N ARG A 81 19.75 -17.96 18.84
CA ARG A 81 20.43 -19.25 19.03
C ARG A 81 20.85 -19.90 17.72
N SER A 82 20.23 -19.53 16.61
CA SER A 82 20.55 -20.11 15.31
C SER A 82 22.01 -19.86 14.95
N THR A 83 22.74 -20.93 14.62
CA THR A 83 24.13 -20.83 14.14
C THR A 83 24.24 -20.27 12.72
N SER A 84 23.12 -20.25 12.01
CA SER A 84 22.95 -19.79 10.63
C SER A 84 22.03 -18.58 10.61
N LEU A 85 22.27 -17.63 9.71
CA LEU A 85 21.41 -16.47 9.58
C LEU A 85 20.02 -16.90 9.07
N PRO A 86 18.95 -16.34 9.64
CA PRO A 86 17.60 -16.62 9.16
C PRO A 86 17.42 -16.09 7.73
N TYR A 87 16.93 -16.96 6.86
CA TYR A 87 16.62 -16.68 5.46
C TYR A 87 15.21 -16.16 5.28
N LYS A 88 14.23 -16.94 5.72
CA LYS A 88 12.81 -16.58 5.69
C LYS A 88 12.17 -16.90 7.03
N VAL A 89 11.21 -16.08 7.42
CA VAL A 89 10.30 -16.37 8.53
C VAL A 89 8.89 -16.26 7.98
N TRP A 90 7.99 -17.14 8.37
CA TRP A 90 6.57 -17.05 8.05
C TRP A 90 5.76 -17.12 9.34
N PHE A 91 4.80 -16.22 9.49
CA PHE A 91 3.91 -16.15 10.65
C PHE A 91 2.55 -16.76 10.31
N ASN A 92 1.93 -17.43 11.28
CA ASN A 92 0.54 -17.85 11.19
C ASN A 92 -0.37 -16.98 12.08
N SER A 93 -1.68 -17.18 12.00
CA SER A 93 -2.68 -16.41 12.76
C SER A 93 -2.65 -16.65 14.28
N ASN A 94 -1.92 -17.68 14.74
CA ASN A 94 -1.88 -18.14 16.14
C ASN A 94 -0.55 -17.78 16.83
N ASN A 95 0.14 -16.73 16.38
CA ASN A 95 1.48 -16.35 16.85
C ASN A 95 2.54 -17.47 16.69
N GLY A 96 2.25 -18.47 15.85
CA GLY A 96 3.20 -19.50 15.46
C GLY A 96 4.04 -19.06 14.27
N TYR A 97 5.18 -19.72 14.09
CA TYR A 97 6.15 -19.34 13.09
C TYR A 97 6.87 -20.54 12.48
N VAL A 98 7.41 -20.33 11.28
CA VAL A 98 8.42 -21.19 10.65
C VAL A 98 9.61 -20.32 10.31
N ILE A 99 10.81 -20.73 10.72
CA ILE A 99 12.08 -20.12 10.32
C ILE A 99 12.76 -21.06 9.35
N GLN A 100 13.23 -20.54 8.23
CA GLN A 100 14.17 -21.22 7.34
C GLN A 100 15.51 -20.48 7.40
N ASP A 101 16.60 -21.19 7.60
CA ASP A 101 17.96 -20.63 7.60
C ASP A 101 18.61 -20.64 6.20
N ASP A 102 19.80 -20.05 6.07
CA ASP A 102 20.59 -20.05 4.83
C ASP A 102 20.96 -21.46 4.31
N ALA A 103 20.93 -22.48 5.17
CA ALA A 103 21.14 -23.87 4.80
C ALA A 103 19.82 -24.57 4.39
N LEU A 104 18.73 -23.81 4.27
CA LEU A 104 17.38 -24.25 3.96
C LEU A 104 16.83 -25.28 4.96
N LYS A 105 17.33 -25.25 6.19
CA LYS A 105 16.79 -26.02 7.31
C LYS A 105 15.67 -25.22 7.94
N CYS A 106 14.56 -25.90 8.23
CA CYS A 106 13.42 -25.28 8.90
C CYS A 106 13.37 -25.67 10.39
N SER A 107 13.05 -24.70 11.24
CA SER A 107 12.53 -24.89 12.59
C SER A 107 11.18 -24.17 12.69
N TRP A 108 10.30 -24.64 13.59
CA TRP A 108 8.96 -24.09 13.71
C TRP A 108 8.38 -24.32 15.10
N GLU A 109 7.46 -23.45 15.50
CA GLU A 109 6.73 -23.51 16.76
C GLU A 109 5.26 -23.11 16.53
N SER A 110 4.34 -23.75 17.26
CA SER A 110 2.92 -23.42 17.24
C SER A 110 2.27 -23.39 15.84
N VAL A 111 2.67 -24.32 14.97
CA VAL A 111 2.10 -24.50 13.62
C VAL A 111 0.98 -25.55 13.62
N PRO A 112 0.08 -25.54 12.61
CA PRO A 112 -0.98 -26.55 12.49
C PRO A 112 -0.46 -27.99 12.56
N PHE A 113 -1.21 -28.88 13.21
CA PHE A 113 -0.75 -30.26 13.44
C PHE A 113 -0.51 -31.05 12.14
N ASP A 114 -1.37 -30.87 11.15
CA ASP A 114 -1.22 -31.51 9.84
C ASP A 114 -0.01 -30.94 9.08
N PHE A 115 0.22 -29.62 9.13
CA PHE A 115 1.44 -28.98 8.61
C PHE A 115 2.70 -29.50 9.31
N HIS A 116 2.70 -29.58 10.64
CA HIS A 116 3.80 -30.18 11.42
C HIS A 116 4.12 -31.58 10.92
N ASN A 117 3.11 -32.44 10.74
CA ASN A 117 3.31 -33.80 10.22
C ASN A 117 3.88 -33.81 8.80
N LYS A 118 3.48 -32.84 7.96
CA LYS A 118 4.03 -32.71 6.60
C LYS A 118 5.49 -32.30 6.58
N LEU A 119 5.96 -31.48 7.51
CA LEU A 119 7.36 -31.11 7.62
C LEU A 119 8.19 -32.19 8.33
N ASN A 120 7.72 -32.71 9.46
CA ASN A 120 8.42 -33.70 10.28
C ASN A 120 8.56 -35.06 9.59
N GLY A 121 7.54 -35.48 8.82
CA GLY A 121 7.57 -36.73 8.06
C GLY A 121 8.55 -36.74 6.88
N ARG A 122 9.23 -35.63 6.58
CA ARG A 122 10.13 -35.56 5.43
C ARG A 122 11.47 -36.24 5.72
N GLN A 123 11.89 -37.12 4.81
CA GLN A 123 13.22 -37.71 4.85
C GLN A 123 14.28 -36.65 4.50
N LYS A 124 15.51 -36.82 4.99
CA LYS A 124 16.65 -35.93 4.68
C LYS A 124 16.94 -35.80 3.18
N SER A 125 16.55 -36.81 2.39
CA SER A 125 16.69 -36.87 0.93
C SER A 125 15.59 -36.15 0.18
N LEU A 126 14.49 -35.75 0.83
CA LEU A 126 13.42 -35.04 0.15
C LEU A 126 13.80 -33.58 -0.12
N PRO A 127 13.22 -32.98 -1.17
CA PRO A 127 13.44 -31.58 -1.53
C PRO A 127 13.18 -30.62 -0.37
N LYS A 128 13.94 -29.54 -0.29
CA LYS A 128 13.78 -28.53 0.77
C LYS A 128 12.50 -27.71 0.55
N VAL A 129 12.03 -27.08 1.62
CA VAL A 129 10.95 -26.09 1.54
C VAL A 129 11.43 -24.92 0.68
N SER A 130 10.59 -24.46 -0.24
CA SER A 130 10.84 -23.29 -1.09
C SER A 130 10.07 -22.08 -0.58
N ASP A 131 8.77 -22.26 -0.35
CA ASP A 131 7.90 -21.23 0.19
C ASP A 131 6.74 -21.78 1.02
N ILE A 132 6.19 -20.94 1.88
CA ILE A 132 5.06 -21.24 2.77
C ILE A 132 4.09 -20.06 2.73
N ALA A 133 2.79 -20.36 2.76
CA ALA A 133 1.75 -19.38 3.00
C ALA A 133 0.83 -19.89 4.11
N PHE A 134 0.56 -19.06 5.12
CA PHE A 134 -0.45 -19.33 6.14
C PHE A 134 -1.67 -18.48 5.87
N GLY A 135 -2.83 -19.12 5.76
CA GLY A 135 -4.11 -18.43 5.74
C GLY A 135 -4.79 -18.51 7.11
N PRO A 136 -6.05 -18.09 7.20
CA PRO A 136 -6.78 -18.11 8.45
C PRO A 136 -7.22 -19.51 8.81
N ASN A 137 -7.64 -19.71 10.07
CA ASN A 137 -8.10 -20.99 10.61
C ASN A 137 -7.12 -22.14 10.35
N ASP A 138 -5.83 -21.91 10.57
CA ASP A 138 -4.77 -22.92 10.38
C ASP A 138 -4.67 -23.46 8.95
N THR A 139 -5.19 -22.74 7.95
CA THR A 139 -4.97 -23.11 6.54
C THR A 139 -3.55 -22.81 6.11
N TRP A 140 -3.00 -23.63 5.21
CA TRP A 140 -1.63 -23.47 4.77
C TRP A 140 -1.39 -24.02 3.37
N TRP A 141 -0.35 -23.49 2.74
CA TRP A 141 0.25 -24.00 1.52
C TRP A 141 1.77 -24.04 1.69
N VAL A 142 2.42 -25.04 1.12
CA VAL A 142 3.88 -25.17 1.10
C VAL A 142 4.33 -25.71 -0.24
N SER A 143 5.33 -25.04 -0.82
CA SER A 143 6.05 -25.51 -2.01
C SER A 143 7.44 -26.02 -1.65
N PHE A 144 7.96 -26.90 -2.50
CA PHE A 144 9.28 -27.50 -2.34
C PHE A 144 10.15 -27.23 -3.57
N GLN A 145 11.46 -27.40 -3.43
CA GLN A 145 12.43 -27.15 -4.50
C GLN A 145 12.27 -28.03 -5.75
N ASP A 146 11.48 -29.11 -5.68
CA ASP A 146 11.12 -29.95 -6.82
C ASP A 146 9.83 -29.50 -7.50
N GLU A 147 9.39 -28.27 -7.24
CA GLU A 147 8.15 -27.67 -7.77
C GLU A 147 6.88 -28.38 -7.31
N THR A 148 6.98 -29.35 -6.39
CA THR A 148 5.80 -29.95 -5.77
C THR A 148 5.24 -29.04 -4.69
N ALA A 149 3.91 -29.06 -4.52
CA ALA A 149 3.24 -28.34 -3.46
C ALA A 149 2.29 -29.25 -2.66
N ARG A 150 2.01 -28.83 -1.42
CA ARG A 150 1.01 -29.42 -0.52
C ARG A 150 0.25 -28.31 0.15
N TRP A 151 -0.96 -28.61 0.58
CA TRP A 151 -1.84 -27.64 1.25
C TRP A 151 -2.78 -28.32 2.23
N SER A 152 -3.36 -27.52 3.13
CA SER A 152 -4.42 -27.95 4.04
C SER A 152 -5.69 -28.30 3.26
N PRO A 153 -6.49 -29.27 3.71
CA PRO A 153 -7.75 -29.64 3.05
C PRO A 153 -8.80 -28.51 3.09
N ASP A 154 -8.64 -27.57 4.03
CA ASP A 154 -9.59 -26.49 4.30
C ASP A 154 -9.31 -25.22 3.48
N LEU A 155 -8.32 -25.23 2.57
CA LEU A 155 -8.12 -24.11 1.66
C LEU A 155 -9.37 -23.88 0.79
N PRO A 156 -9.75 -22.61 0.54
CA PRO A 156 -10.88 -22.30 -0.31
C PRO A 156 -10.77 -22.95 -1.69
N SER A 157 -11.85 -23.58 -2.15
CA SER A 157 -11.84 -24.37 -3.39
C SER A 157 -11.46 -23.59 -4.65
N TYR A 158 -11.66 -22.26 -4.67
CA TYR A 158 -11.28 -21.41 -5.78
C TYR A 158 -9.75 -21.24 -5.86
N ILE A 159 -9.06 -21.12 -4.72
CA ILE A 159 -7.58 -21.13 -4.64
C ILE A 159 -7.04 -22.50 -5.06
N VAL A 160 -7.62 -23.58 -4.52
CA VAL A 160 -7.16 -24.96 -4.79
C VAL A 160 -7.14 -25.28 -6.29
N ARG A 161 -8.10 -24.75 -7.07
CA ARG A 161 -8.15 -24.94 -8.53
C ARG A 161 -6.95 -24.34 -9.28
N GLN A 162 -6.26 -23.36 -8.69
CA GLN A 162 -5.13 -22.66 -9.30
C GLN A 162 -3.77 -23.20 -8.84
N LEU A 163 -3.69 -23.89 -7.69
CA LEU A 163 -2.42 -24.28 -7.03
C LEU A 163 -1.45 -25.11 -7.89
N ASN A 164 -1.94 -25.86 -8.89
CA ASN A 164 -1.08 -26.64 -9.79
C ASN A 164 -0.26 -25.79 -10.78
N LYS A 165 -0.53 -24.48 -10.84
CA LYS A 165 0.17 -23.53 -11.71
C LYS A 165 0.84 -22.43 -10.89
N THR A 166 0.98 -22.63 -9.58
CA THR A 166 1.38 -21.60 -8.63
C THR A 166 2.84 -21.76 -8.26
N LYS A 167 3.63 -20.73 -8.56
CA LYS A 167 5.03 -20.61 -8.18
C LYS A 167 5.19 -20.03 -6.79
N TYR A 168 4.37 -19.02 -6.47
CA TYR A 168 4.41 -18.28 -5.22
C TYR A 168 2.98 -17.94 -4.79
N LEU A 169 2.69 -18.09 -3.51
CA LEU A 169 1.40 -17.79 -2.91
C LEU A 169 1.62 -17.04 -1.61
N VAL A 170 0.84 -15.99 -1.42
CA VAL A 170 0.68 -15.28 -0.15
C VAL A 170 -0.79 -15.37 0.21
N LEU A 171 -1.06 -15.76 1.44
CA LEU A 171 -2.39 -15.76 2.03
C LEU A 171 -2.37 -14.74 3.16
N ASP A 172 -3.48 -14.04 3.35
CA ASP A 172 -3.67 -13.25 4.56
C ASP A 172 -4.05 -14.18 5.73
N PRO A 173 -3.28 -14.20 6.82
CA PRO A 173 -3.61 -15.01 7.98
C PRO A 173 -4.94 -14.63 8.66
N MET A 174 -5.52 -13.46 8.36
CA MET A 174 -6.73 -12.95 9.01
C MET A 174 -7.98 -12.98 8.13
N ASP A 175 -7.83 -13.05 6.79
CA ASP A 175 -8.94 -13.05 5.84
C ASP A 175 -8.82 -14.16 4.78
N HIS A 176 -9.84 -15.02 4.68
CA HIS A 176 -9.90 -16.13 3.73
C HIS A 176 -10.05 -15.70 2.27
N THR A 177 -10.34 -14.42 2.06
CA THR A 177 -10.55 -13.83 0.74
C THR A 177 -9.32 -13.11 0.22
N ASN A 178 -8.37 -12.77 1.10
CA ASN A 178 -7.18 -12.03 0.74
C ASN A 178 -6.03 -12.95 0.34
N TYR A 179 -5.58 -12.87 -0.91
CA TYR A 179 -4.43 -13.60 -1.42
C TYR A 179 -3.72 -12.86 -2.56
N PHE A 180 -2.45 -13.20 -2.74
CA PHE A 180 -1.66 -12.85 -3.91
C PHE A 180 -0.96 -14.09 -4.44
N MET A 181 -1.03 -14.32 -5.75
CA MET A 181 -0.52 -15.53 -6.40
C MET A 181 0.30 -15.18 -7.62
N VAL A 182 1.51 -15.73 -7.72
CA VAL A 182 2.31 -15.72 -8.95
C VAL A 182 2.26 -17.11 -9.57
N LYS A 183 1.90 -17.15 -10.85
CA LYS A 183 1.78 -18.37 -11.63
C LYS A 183 3.11 -18.72 -12.32
N ASP A 184 3.26 -19.96 -12.74
CA ASP A 184 4.49 -20.46 -13.36
C ASP A 184 4.87 -19.72 -14.66
N ASN A 185 3.87 -19.17 -15.35
CA ASN A 185 4.07 -18.35 -16.55
C ASN A 185 4.46 -16.89 -16.26
N GLY A 186 4.68 -16.52 -14.98
CA GLY A 186 5.02 -15.17 -14.55
C GLY A 186 3.81 -14.23 -14.36
N SER A 187 2.61 -14.62 -14.80
CA SER A 187 1.40 -13.83 -14.52
C SER A 187 1.05 -13.90 -13.04
N PHE A 188 0.42 -12.84 -12.53
CA PHE A 188 -0.04 -12.75 -11.15
C PHE A 188 -1.56 -12.59 -11.10
N GLU A 189 -2.16 -13.06 -10.01
CA GLU A 189 -3.59 -12.96 -9.69
C GLU A 189 -3.72 -12.66 -8.21
N TRP A 190 -4.64 -11.78 -7.83
CA TRP A 190 -4.82 -11.38 -6.46
C TRP A 190 -6.28 -11.03 -6.18
N GLN A 191 -6.61 -11.05 -4.90
CA GLN A 191 -7.85 -10.53 -4.33
C GLN A 191 -7.45 -10.03 -2.96
N VAL A 192 -7.45 -8.72 -2.71
CA VAL A 192 -7.03 -8.17 -1.41
C VAL A 192 -8.03 -7.07 -1.00
N ASN A 193 -7.74 -5.81 -1.29
CA ASN A 193 -8.66 -4.71 -1.08
C ASN A 193 -8.52 -3.69 -2.23
N ASP A 194 -9.47 -2.77 -2.33
CA ASP A 194 -9.49 -1.78 -3.41
C ASP A 194 -8.20 -0.94 -3.47
N ASP A 195 -7.56 -0.65 -2.33
CA ASP A 195 -6.32 0.11 -2.31
C ASP A 195 -5.14 -0.70 -2.89
N PHE A 196 -5.04 -1.99 -2.56
CA PHE A 196 -4.08 -2.92 -3.17
C PHE A 196 -4.32 -3.09 -4.67
N ASP A 197 -5.59 -3.20 -5.08
CA ASP A 197 -5.97 -3.25 -6.50
C ASP A 197 -5.54 -1.97 -7.23
N ASN A 198 -5.73 -0.80 -6.63
CA ASN A 198 -5.27 0.46 -7.20
C ASN A 198 -3.74 0.50 -7.30
N ASP A 199 -3.02 0.04 -6.27
CA ASP A 199 -1.56 0.01 -6.27
C ASP A 199 -0.98 -0.95 -7.32
N MET A 200 -1.59 -2.11 -7.51
CA MET A 200 -1.18 -3.13 -8.49
C MET A 200 -1.60 -2.83 -9.93
N ASN A 201 -2.76 -2.18 -10.11
CA ASN A 201 -3.30 -1.80 -11.43
C ASN A 201 -2.92 -0.36 -11.82
N ASN A 202 -1.90 0.24 -11.22
CA ASN A 202 -1.24 1.44 -11.78
C ASN A 202 -0.49 1.06 -13.07
N ASP A 203 -1.23 0.52 -14.05
CA ASP A 203 -0.84 0.60 -15.44
C ASP A 203 -0.81 2.09 -15.78
N ASP A 204 0.39 2.59 -16.07
CA ASP A 204 0.77 3.98 -16.40
C ASP A 204 -0.05 4.64 -17.55
N ASP A 205 -1.15 4.04 -18.00
CA ASP A 205 -1.90 4.42 -19.20
C ASP A 205 -3.22 5.17 -18.91
N GLU A 206 -3.63 5.37 -17.64
CA GLU A 206 -4.82 6.16 -17.30
C GLU A 206 -4.59 7.20 -16.18
N ASP A 207 -3.74 8.20 -16.46
CA ASP A 207 -3.75 9.52 -15.82
C ASP A 207 -3.79 9.50 -14.25
N ASP A 208 -2.87 8.80 -13.58
CA ASP A 208 -2.55 8.83 -12.13
C ASP A 208 -3.57 9.58 -11.25
N VAL A 209 -4.76 8.99 -11.06
CA VAL A 209 -5.80 9.57 -10.22
C VAL A 209 -5.53 9.18 -8.78
N ILE A 210 -4.82 10.05 -8.07
CA ILE A 210 -4.60 9.90 -6.63
C ILE A 210 -5.78 10.53 -5.90
N TYR A 211 -6.20 9.96 -4.77
CA TYR A 211 -7.18 10.60 -3.91
C TYR A 211 -6.54 11.27 -2.70
N MET A 212 -6.98 12.48 -2.36
CA MET A 212 -6.45 13.26 -1.23
C MET A 212 -7.56 13.92 -0.41
N ASP A 213 -7.34 14.14 0.89
CA ASP A 213 -8.20 15.02 1.68
C ASP A 213 -7.97 16.47 1.22
N PRO A 214 -9.02 17.21 0.80
CA PRO A 214 -8.88 18.60 0.41
C PRO A 214 -8.22 19.47 1.49
N LYS A 215 -8.33 19.13 2.78
CA LYS A 215 -7.70 19.85 3.89
C LYS A 215 -6.18 19.73 3.91
N ASP A 216 -5.61 18.69 3.30
CA ASP A 216 -4.15 18.49 3.25
C ASP A 216 -3.47 19.20 2.06
N ILE A 217 -4.25 19.75 1.11
CA ILE A 217 -3.72 20.35 -0.12
C ILE A 217 -3.56 21.87 0.01
N ARG A 218 -2.35 22.40 -0.10
CA ARG A 218 -2.05 23.84 0.02
C ARG A 218 -2.52 24.65 -1.18
N TYR A 219 -2.93 25.89 -0.96
CA TYR A 219 -3.18 26.85 -2.04
C TYR A 219 -1.87 27.41 -2.60
N THR A 220 -1.79 27.60 -3.91
CA THR A 220 -0.66 28.29 -4.57
C THR A 220 -0.86 29.80 -4.70
N GLN A 221 -1.98 30.33 -4.21
CA GLN A 221 -2.37 31.74 -4.37
C GLN A 221 -2.89 32.31 -3.04
N THR A 222 -2.64 33.59 -2.80
CA THR A 222 -3.23 34.34 -1.66
C THR A 222 -4.67 34.76 -1.91
N SER A 223 -5.09 34.80 -3.17
CA SER A 223 -6.47 35.16 -3.54
C SER A 223 -6.97 34.41 -4.77
N ILE A 224 -8.29 34.25 -4.85
CA ILE A 224 -9.01 33.69 -6.01
C ILE A 224 -10.18 34.60 -6.39
N SER A 225 -10.62 34.52 -7.64
CA SER A 225 -11.90 35.12 -8.04
C SER A 225 -13.07 34.33 -7.45
N HIS A 226 -14.15 35.01 -7.08
CA HIS A 226 -15.41 34.39 -6.67
C HIS A 226 -16.14 33.65 -7.81
N ARG A 227 -15.69 33.76 -9.06
CA ARG A 227 -16.25 33.06 -10.22
C ARG A 227 -15.24 32.15 -10.92
N PHE A 228 -15.74 31.08 -11.51
CA PHE A 228 -15.04 30.23 -12.48
C PHE A 228 -14.93 30.92 -13.86
N SER A 229 -14.10 30.38 -14.76
CA SER A 229 -13.92 30.95 -16.11
C SER A 229 -15.16 30.81 -17.00
N ASN A 230 -16.08 29.89 -16.66
CA ASN A 230 -17.39 29.74 -17.29
C ASN A 230 -18.46 30.68 -16.69
N GLY A 231 -18.11 31.51 -15.69
CA GLY A 231 -19.02 32.47 -15.05
C GLY A 231 -19.72 31.98 -13.78
N GLU A 232 -19.70 30.67 -13.51
CA GLU A 232 -20.31 30.08 -12.30
C GLU A 232 -19.65 30.60 -11.02
N SER A 233 -20.45 30.82 -9.97
CA SER A 233 -19.94 31.23 -8.66
C SER A 233 -19.30 30.04 -7.94
N ILE A 234 -18.18 30.26 -7.24
CA ILE A 234 -17.57 29.25 -6.37
C ILE A 234 -18.47 28.90 -5.17
N HIS A 235 -19.36 29.82 -4.78
CA HIS A 235 -20.32 29.60 -3.70
C HIS A 235 -21.46 28.70 -4.16
N ASP A 236 -21.99 28.92 -5.37
CA ASP A 236 -23.04 28.06 -5.95
C ASP A 236 -22.54 26.62 -6.06
N VAL A 237 -21.32 26.42 -6.59
CA VAL A 237 -20.72 25.08 -6.68
C VAL A 237 -20.49 24.45 -5.30
N ARG A 238 -20.09 25.23 -4.28
CA ARG A 238 -19.97 24.74 -2.90
C ARG A 238 -21.34 24.31 -2.36
N ASP A 239 -22.37 25.11 -2.60
CA ASP A 239 -23.72 24.85 -2.10
C ASP A 239 -24.36 23.66 -2.81
N ASP A 240 -24.11 23.50 -4.11
CA ASP A 240 -24.50 22.33 -4.88
C ASP A 240 -23.82 21.05 -4.39
N LEU A 241 -22.53 21.12 -4.02
CA LEU A 241 -21.84 20.01 -3.36
C LEU A 241 -22.47 19.67 -1.99
N ASN A 242 -22.79 20.69 -1.17
CA ASN A 242 -23.43 20.50 0.13
C ASN A 242 -24.83 19.87 0.01
N ASN A 243 -25.58 20.33 -0.98
CA ASN A 243 -26.94 19.88 -1.26
C ASN A 243 -26.99 18.58 -2.08
N ARG A 244 -25.82 18.01 -2.46
CA ARG A 244 -25.67 16.82 -3.29
C ARG A 244 -26.33 16.95 -4.68
N VAL A 245 -26.42 18.17 -5.19
CA VAL A 245 -26.77 18.46 -6.58
C VAL A 245 -25.58 18.11 -7.49
N LEU A 246 -24.37 18.42 -7.02
CA LEU A 246 -23.11 17.98 -7.62
C LEU A 246 -22.44 16.93 -6.75
N SER A 247 -21.84 15.94 -7.40
CA SER A 247 -20.91 14.99 -6.80
C SER A 247 -19.46 15.41 -7.03
N VAL A 248 -18.53 14.82 -6.27
CA VAL A 248 -17.09 15.09 -6.43
C VAL A 248 -16.59 14.81 -7.85
N SER A 249 -17.13 13.77 -8.51
CA SER A 249 -16.77 13.40 -9.88
C SER A 249 -17.29 14.35 -10.95
N ASP A 250 -18.29 15.18 -10.65
CA ASP A 250 -18.81 16.17 -11.61
C ASP A 250 -17.89 17.39 -11.74
N ILE A 251 -16.99 17.58 -10.79
CA ILE A 251 -16.01 18.67 -10.81
C ILE A 251 -14.70 18.14 -11.40
N PRO A 252 -14.11 18.81 -12.42
CA PRO A 252 -12.90 18.28 -13.03
C PRO A 252 -11.74 18.23 -12.03
N MET A 253 -10.91 17.19 -12.14
CA MET A 253 -9.82 16.88 -11.22
C MET A 253 -8.90 18.08 -10.93
N ILE A 254 -8.30 18.07 -9.74
CA ILE A 254 -7.33 19.07 -9.33
C ILE A 254 -5.93 18.61 -9.70
N ASN A 255 -5.20 19.46 -10.41
CA ASN A 255 -3.77 19.26 -10.62
C ASN A 255 -3.00 19.68 -9.36
N VAL A 256 -2.19 18.76 -8.83
CA VAL A 256 -1.42 18.92 -7.60
C VAL A 256 0.06 18.75 -7.88
N VAL A 257 0.88 19.67 -7.38
CA VAL A 257 2.33 19.57 -7.40
C VAL A 257 2.83 19.14 -6.02
N ARG A 258 3.60 18.05 -5.96
CA ARG A 258 4.31 17.64 -4.73
C ARG A 258 5.71 18.27 -4.67
N THR A 259 6.04 18.87 -3.52
CA THR A 259 7.40 19.36 -3.26
C THR A 259 8.29 18.25 -2.72
N ARG A 260 9.62 18.46 -2.77
CA ARG A 260 10.58 17.53 -2.15
C ARG A 260 10.38 17.35 -0.64
N SER A 261 9.74 18.32 0.02
CA SER A 261 9.36 18.26 1.44
C SER A 261 8.06 17.49 1.70
N GLY A 262 7.46 16.86 0.69
CA GLY A 262 6.23 16.09 0.81
C GLY A 262 4.95 16.93 0.86
N ASN A 263 5.02 18.25 0.65
CA ASN A 263 3.84 19.10 0.65
C ASN A 263 3.14 19.06 -0.71
N SER A 264 1.81 19.01 -0.69
CA SER A 264 0.96 19.00 -1.88
C SER A 264 0.35 20.38 -2.11
N TRP A 265 0.46 20.90 -3.33
CA TRP A 265 0.02 22.25 -3.69
C TRP A 265 -0.90 22.23 -4.90
N SER A 266 -2.07 22.88 -4.80
CA SER A 266 -3.07 22.92 -5.87
C SER A 266 -2.72 23.96 -6.94
N LEU A 267 -2.80 23.58 -8.20
CA LEU A 267 -2.80 24.51 -9.34
C LEU A 267 -4.21 25.04 -9.66
N ASN A 268 -5.27 24.42 -9.09
CA ASN A 268 -6.67 24.76 -9.32
C ASN A 268 -7.36 25.28 -8.03
N ASN A 269 -6.83 26.37 -7.46
CA ASN A 269 -7.24 26.87 -6.13
C ASN A 269 -8.75 27.13 -5.95
N ARG A 270 -9.48 27.54 -7.00
CA ARG A 270 -10.95 27.72 -6.91
C ARG A 270 -11.69 26.40 -6.65
N ARG A 271 -11.31 25.32 -7.34
CA ARG A 271 -11.91 23.99 -7.13
C ARG A 271 -11.58 23.46 -5.74
N LEU A 272 -10.30 23.61 -5.33
CA LEU A 272 -9.88 23.25 -3.98
C LEU A 272 -10.67 24.02 -2.91
N TRP A 273 -10.95 25.30 -3.14
CA TRP A 273 -11.75 26.12 -2.23
C TRP A 273 -13.16 25.56 -2.07
N CYS A 274 -13.84 25.20 -3.17
CA CYS A 274 -15.18 24.59 -3.11
C CYS A 274 -15.16 23.31 -2.27
N PHE A 275 -14.22 22.38 -2.53
CA PHE A 275 -14.13 21.13 -1.77
C PHE A 275 -13.81 21.33 -0.29
N ARG A 276 -12.93 22.28 0.05
CA ARG A 276 -12.57 22.58 1.45
C ARG A 276 -13.72 23.18 2.26
N HIS A 277 -14.58 23.96 1.61
CA HIS A 277 -15.69 24.67 2.27
C HIS A 277 -17.03 23.94 2.13
N ALA A 278 -17.09 22.88 1.32
CA ALA A 278 -18.20 21.94 1.32
C ALA A 278 -18.10 21.01 2.55
N GLN A 279 -19.24 20.59 3.06
CA GLN A 279 -19.39 19.72 4.21
C GLN A 279 -19.22 18.26 3.79
N ASN A 280 -18.62 17.45 4.66
CA ASN A 280 -18.51 16.00 4.50
C ASN A 280 -17.71 15.54 3.26
N ILE A 281 -16.81 16.37 2.73
CA ILE A 281 -15.83 15.95 1.71
C ILE A 281 -14.48 15.73 2.38
N TYR A 282 -14.02 14.48 2.35
CA TYR A 282 -12.74 14.03 2.94
C TYR A 282 -11.82 13.35 1.91
N ARG A 283 -12.29 13.16 0.68
CA ARG A 283 -11.54 12.51 -0.39
C ARG A 283 -11.93 13.11 -1.73
N ILE A 284 -10.95 13.63 -2.47
CA ILE A 284 -11.14 14.15 -3.84
C ILE A 284 -10.11 13.55 -4.79
N PRO A 285 -10.47 13.31 -6.06
CA PRO A 285 -9.52 12.89 -7.07
C PRO A 285 -8.61 14.06 -7.46
N VAL A 286 -7.31 13.78 -7.49
CA VAL A 286 -6.26 14.70 -7.88
C VAL A 286 -5.34 14.03 -8.89
N ARG A 287 -4.80 14.83 -9.79
CA ARG A 287 -3.74 14.43 -10.71
C ARG A 287 -2.43 15.01 -10.22
N ILE A 288 -1.43 14.17 -10.00
CA ILE A 288 -0.08 14.69 -9.70
C ILE A 288 0.54 15.19 -10.99
N VAL A 289 1.09 16.40 -10.96
CA VAL A 289 1.77 17.00 -12.11
C VAL A 289 3.24 17.18 -11.76
N ASP A 290 4.10 16.49 -12.50
CA ASP A 290 5.56 16.57 -12.34
C ASP A 290 6.13 17.88 -12.87
N GLU A 291 5.60 18.35 -14.00
CA GLU A 291 5.99 19.62 -14.61
C GLU A 291 5.51 20.81 -13.78
N ARG A 292 6.44 21.40 -13.03
CA ARG A 292 6.16 22.61 -12.25
C ARG A 292 6.16 23.83 -13.16
N PRO A 293 5.11 24.67 -13.11
CA PRO A 293 5.15 25.96 -13.77
C PRO A 293 6.35 26.78 -13.28
N SER A 294 6.99 27.55 -14.17
CA SER A 294 8.19 28.34 -13.84
C SER A 294 8.00 29.29 -12.65
N TRP A 295 6.79 29.80 -12.47
CA TRP A 295 6.41 30.70 -11.37
C TRP A 295 6.17 29.98 -10.03
N PHE A 296 6.08 28.65 -10.00
CA PHE A 296 5.59 27.89 -8.84
C PHE A 296 6.42 28.13 -7.58
N ASN A 297 7.74 27.98 -7.67
CA ASN A 297 8.62 28.07 -6.50
C ASN A 297 8.64 29.48 -5.90
N GLU A 298 8.68 30.51 -6.74
CA GLU A 298 8.66 31.91 -6.31
C GLU A 298 7.36 32.21 -5.55
N ARG A 299 6.23 31.74 -6.07
CA ARG A 299 4.91 32.03 -5.51
C ARG A 299 4.70 31.37 -4.15
N ILE A 300 5.10 30.11 -3.98
CA ILE A 300 4.90 29.41 -2.71
C ILE A 300 5.79 29.95 -1.59
N GLN A 301 6.94 30.57 -1.92
CA GLN A 301 7.83 31.21 -0.94
C GLN A 301 7.24 32.49 -0.35
N GLN A 302 6.33 33.16 -1.07
CA GLN A 302 5.68 34.41 -0.63
C GLN A 302 4.44 34.17 0.24
N LEU A 303 4.04 32.91 0.47
CA LEU A 303 2.83 32.58 1.21
C LEU A 303 3.11 32.41 2.71
N GLU A 304 2.60 33.32 3.52
CA GLU A 304 2.66 33.22 4.99
C GLU A 304 1.74 32.11 5.52
N ASN A 305 0.54 31.96 4.94
CA ASN A 305 -0.42 30.92 5.32
C ASN A 305 -1.02 30.22 4.09
N PRO A 306 -0.46 29.08 3.65
CA PRO A 306 -0.90 28.38 2.44
C PRO A 306 -2.20 27.58 2.60
N PHE A 307 -2.83 27.64 3.78
CA PHE A 307 -4.14 27.03 4.04
C PHE A 307 -5.29 28.03 3.99
N GLN A 308 -4.99 29.33 3.91
CA GLN A 308 -5.98 30.40 3.78
C GLN A 308 -5.87 31.06 2.41
N ILE A 309 -7.02 31.49 1.89
CA ILE A 309 -7.09 32.19 0.62
C ILE A 309 -8.24 33.20 0.64
N HIS A 310 -8.00 34.38 0.10
CA HIS A 310 -9.00 35.45 0.04
C HIS A 310 -9.83 35.37 -1.25
N VAL A 311 -11.15 35.34 -1.13
CA VAL A 311 -12.06 35.44 -2.29
C VAL A 311 -12.25 36.90 -2.68
N ARG A 312 -11.90 37.25 -3.92
CA ARG A 312 -12.06 38.60 -4.49
C ARG A 312 -13.38 38.72 -5.26
N TYR A 313 -14.09 39.81 -4.98
CA TYR A 313 -15.29 40.23 -5.70
C TYR A 313 -14.93 41.36 -6.67
N SER A 314 -15.59 41.43 -7.81
CA SER A 314 -15.41 42.56 -8.74
C SER A 314 -16.12 43.78 -8.18
N ASP A 315 -15.58 44.98 -8.38
CA ASP A 315 -16.22 46.24 -7.98
C ASP A 315 -17.60 46.46 -8.65
N ASN A 316 -17.90 45.71 -9.73
CA ASN A 316 -19.20 45.75 -10.40
C ASN A 316 -20.27 44.85 -9.74
N ASP A 317 -19.91 44.02 -8.75
CA ASP A 317 -20.85 43.11 -8.08
C ASP A 317 -21.40 43.68 -6.75
N SER A 318 -21.00 44.90 -6.36
CA SER A 318 -21.40 45.50 -5.07
C SER A 318 -22.73 46.27 -5.08
N GLU A 319 -23.58 46.11 -6.11
CA GLU A 319 -24.77 46.97 -6.30
C GLU A 319 -26.14 46.27 -6.23
N SER A 320 -26.26 44.97 -5.88
CA SER A 320 -27.58 44.29 -5.95
C SER A 320 -28.17 43.69 -4.67
N ASP A 321 -27.45 43.61 -3.54
CA ASP A 321 -27.95 42.87 -2.36
C ASP A 321 -28.38 43.78 -1.20
N SER A 322 -29.10 44.85 -1.52
CA SER A 322 -29.91 45.60 -0.56
C SER A 322 -31.34 45.70 -1.08
N ASP A 323 -32.12 44.65 -0.90
CA ASP A 323 -33.58 44.68 -0.70
C ASP A 323 -34.11 43.24 -0.58
N GLU A 324 -34.22 42.73 0.66
CA GLU A 324 -35.41 42.03 1.20
C GLU A 324 -35.28 41.73 2.70
#